data_AF-I3YSF8-F1
#
_entry.id   AF-I3YSF8-F1
#
_cell.length_a   1.000
_cell.length_b   1.000
_cell.length_c   1.000
_cell.angle_alpha   90.00
_cell.angle_beta   90.00
_cell.angle_gamma   90.00
#
_symmetry.space_group_name_H-M   'P 1'
#
loop_
_entity.id
_entity.type
_entity.pdbx_description
1 polymer ?
#
loop_
_entity_poly.entity_id
_entity_poly.type
_entity_poly.pdbx_seq_one_letter_code
_entity_poly.pdbx_strand_id
1 'polypeptide(L)'
;MGTLKQLSLFCILIFSAFGLSSFTSKNLVVKILETDLMIEKQITVTITKNTTLEELEKIKKQMVDEGLQFNYSDVNYNENNEIISISIYYKDANNNSGNYSVSSKNPINDIAIISEGGRISVTSVGSSNQSFISQGSGVENSKNAEKSYEEHKQRMKERSDQMEMEMEERMQAMKERQAEMRNNMQQRRDSIRMLQQHQIKSATAFNGNSNLITKSSTDLELVELQKIYKAENISFSYNDLKRNDNNEITHISITIDNQNGSVSTSTFGNEEETIKNISIAVDKQHTIMRSVE
;
A
#
# COMPACT_ATOMS: atom_id res chain seq x y z
N MET A 1 -11.13 89.26 -21.35
CA MET A 1 -10.42 90.52 -21.09
C MET A 1 -10.93 91.07 -19.76
N GLY A 2 -10.05 91.70 -18.99
CA GLY A 2 -10.07 91.79 -17.53
C GLY A 2 -11.31 92.35 -16.80
N THR A 3 -11.41 91.82 -15.57
CA THR A 3 -11.42 92.55 -14.27
C THR A 3 -12.69 93.16 -13.66
N LEU A 4 -12.95 92.65 -12.45
CA LEU A 4 -13.29 93.31 -11.17
C LEU A 4 -14.64 94.05 -10.99
N LYS A 5 -15.31 93.69 -9.88
CA LYS A 5 -15.70 94.57 -8.75
C LYS A 5 -16.24 93.70 -7.58
N GLN A 6 -15.60 93.72 -6.40
CA GLN A 6 -15.96 94.51 -5.18
C GLN A 6 -17.27 94.00 -4.51
N LEU A 7 -17.46 93.85 -3.18
CA LEU A 7 -17.02 94.59 -1.98
C LEU A 7 -17.46 93.76 -0.74
N SER A 8 -16.59 93.44 0.24
CA SER A 8 -16.48 94.00 1.62
C SER A 8 -17.55 93.64 2.67
N LEU A 9 -17.13 93.06 3.81
CA LEU A 9 -17.23 93.60 5.19
C LEU A 9 -16.63 92.56 6.18
N PHE A 10 -15.43 92.73 6.74
CA PHE A 10 -15.08 93.46 7.99
C PHE A 10 -15.79 92.97 9.27
N CYS A 11 -15.04 92.30 10.16
CA CYS A 11 -15.00 92.53 11.62
C CYS A 11 -13.70 91.90 12.18
N ILE A 12 -12.68 92.72 12.47
CA ILE A 12 -12.20 93.07 13.83
C ILE A 12 -11.48 91.86 14.50
N LEU A 13 -10.15 91.70 14.50
CA LEU A 13 -9.04 92.59 14.91
C LEU A 13 -8.92 92.75 16.45
N ILE A 14 -8.17 91.86 17.11
CA ILE A 14 -7.28 92.14 18.27
C ILE A 14 -6.07 91.20 18.14
N PHE A 15 -4.97 91.66 17.52
CA PHE A 15 -3.75 92.19 18.17
C PHE A 15 -3.15 91.18 19.17
N SER A 16 -2.11 90.44 18.77
CA SER A 16 -0.68 90.81 18.94
C SER A 16 -0.18 90.41 20.33
N ALA A 17 1.05 89.96 20.57
CA ALA A 17 2.29 90.32 19.91
C ALA A 17 3.37 89.35 20.41
N PHE A 18 4.41 89.21 19.59
CA PHE A 18 5.82 89.23 20.01
C PHE A 18 6.34 88.22 21.05
N GLY A 19 7.36 87.47 20.63
CA GLY A 19 8.35 86.99 21.58
C GLY A 19 9.23 85.86 21.06
N LEU A 20 10.18 86.18 20.18
CA LEU A 20 11.38 85.37 19.99
C LEU A 20 12.14 85.25 21.33
N SER A 21 12.49 84.04 21.75
CA SER A 21 13.78 83.75 22.40
C SER A 21 13.95 82.25 22.59
N SER A 22 14.76 81.64 21.71
CA SER A 22 15.56 80.47 22.07
C SER A 22 16.57 80.90 23.12
N PHE A 23 16.49 80.35 24.33
CA PHE A 23 17.66 80.10 25.18
C PHE A 23 17.44 78.86 26.05
N THR A 24 18.21 77.83 25.69
CA THR A 24 18.87 76.83 26.52
C THR A 24 18.31 76.56 27.92
N SER A 25 17.74 75.36 28.10
CA SER A 25 17.86 74.61 29.34
C SER A 25 18.80 73.43 29.11
N LYS A 26 20.00 73.50 29.67
CA LYS A 26 20.87 72.33 29.86
C LYS A 26 20.68 71.81 31.27
N ASN A 27 20.48 70.49 31.32
CA ASN A 27 20.72 69.55 32.41
C ASN A 27 19.62 69.40 33.47
N LEU A 28 18.67 68.52 33.16
CA LEU A 28 18.37 67.40 34.06
C LEU A 28 18.44 66.12 33.23
N VAL A 29 19.52 65.38 33.46
CA VAL A 29 19.79 64.07 32.87
C VAL A 29 18.81 63.08 33.49
N VAL A 30 17.82 62.67 32.71
CA VAL A 30 17.34 61.30 32.71
C VAL A 30 17.63 60.75 31.32
N LYS A 31 18.86 60.29 31.15
CA LYS A 31 19.21 59.34 30.09
C LYS A 31 18.69 57.98 30.57
N ILE A 32 18.23 57.16 29.61
CA ILE A 32 17.77 55.75 29.71
C ILE A 32 16.23 55.66 29.68
N LEU A 33 15.54 55.11 28.69
CA LEU A 33 15.86 54.47 27.40
C LEU A 33 14.57 54.67 26.56
N GLU A 34 14.63 55.35 25.41
CA GLU A 34 13.62 55.15 24.36
C GLU A 34 13.83 53.72 23.85
N THR A 35 13.17 52.79 24.51
CA THR A 35 12.93 51.46 23.94
C THR A 35 11.75 51.68 23.03
N ASP A 36 12.02 51.93 21.75
CA ASP A 36 11.06 51.72 20.67
C ASP A 36 10.66 50.24 20.72
N LEU A 37 9.70 49.93 21.59
CA LEU A 37 9.00 48.66 21.57
C LEU A 37 8.14 48.71 20.33
N MET A 38 8.73 48.30 19.20
CA MET A 38 7.99 47.87 18.03
C MET A 38 7.01 46.80 18.50
N ILE A 39 5.76 47.20 18.74
CA ILE A 39 4.65 46.25 18.84
C ILE A 39 4.54 45.70 17.41
N GLU A 40 5.19 44.57 17.17
CA GLU A 40 5.07 43.87 15.90
C GLU A 40 3.59 43.57 15.68
N LYS A 41 3.00 44.22 14.66
CA LYS A 41 1.58 44.08 14.31
C LYS A 41 1.34 42.62 13.89
N GLN A 42 0.69 41.85 14.75
CA GLN A 42 0.28 40.49 14.42
C GLN A 42 -1.01 40.50 13.58
N ILE A 43 -0.98 39.82 12.43
CA ILE A 43 -2.12 39.66 11.54
C ILE A 43 -2.47 38.19 11.49
N THR A 44 -3.72 37.87 11.79
CA THR A 44 -4.26 36.51 11.66
C THR A 44 -5.38 36.51 10.64
N VAL A 45 -5.25 35.67 9.63
CA VAL A 45 -6.26 35.43 8.60
C VAL A 45 -6.65 33.96 8.62
N THR A 46 -7.93 33.67 8.48
CA THR A 46 -8.44 32.29 8.43
C THR A 46 -9.10 32.03 7.09
N ILE A 47 -8.65 30.98 6.41
CA ILE A 47 -9.35 30.40 5.26
C ILE A 47 -10.21 29.26 5.79
N THR A 48 -11.51 29.32 5.56
CA THR A 48 -12.46 28.26 5.94
C THR A 48 -12.88 27.49 4.70
N LYS A 49 -13.59 26.38 4.89
CA LYS A 49 -14.22 25.64 3.79
C LYS A 49 -15.16 26.48 2.92
N ASN A 50 -15.70 27.59 3.44
CA ASN A 50 -16.63 28.45 2.70
C ASN A 50 -15.94 29.67 2.06
N THR A 51 -14.62 29.81 2.19
CA THR A 51 -13.90 30.95 1.62
C THR A 51 -13.98 30.92 0.10
N THR A 52 -14.32 32.06 -0.49
CA THR A 52 -14.47 32.24 -1.93
C THR A 52 -13.16 32.63 -2.61
N LEU A 53 -13.06 32.47 -3.94
CA LEU A 53 -11.91 32.95 -4.71
C LEU A 53 -11.66 34.46 -4.54
N GLU A 54 -12.73 35.26 -4.44
CA GLU A 54 -12.60 36.70 -4.21
C GLU A 54 -12.01 37.03 -2.83
N GLU A 55 -12.36 36.26 -1.81
CA GLU A 55 -11.78 36.39 -0.48
C GLU A 55 -10.33 35.92 -0.47
N LEU A 56 -9.98 34.83 -1.16
CA LEU A 56 -8.59 34.40 -1.32
C LEU A 56 -7.73 35.47 -2.00
N GLU A 57 -8.25 36.18 -2.99
CA GLU A 57 -7.57 37.32 -3.60
C GLU A 57 -7.39 38.51 -2.64
N LYS A 58 -8.37 38.78 -1.78
CA LYS A 58 -8.23 39.81 -0.73
C LYS A 58 -7.14 39.44 0.27
N ILE A 59 -7.11 38.17 0.70
CA ILE A 59 -6.08 37.64 1.60
C ILE A 59 -4.70 37.75 0.96
N LYS A 60 -4.58 37.37 -0.31
CA LYS A 60 -3.34 37.51 -1.08
C LYS A 60 -2.83 38.95 -1.10
N LYS A 61 -3.71 39.91 -1.43
CA LYS A 61 -3.37 41.34 -1.44
C LYS A 61 -2.93 41.82 -0.07
N GLN A 62 -3.66 41.46 0.98
CA GLN A 62 -3.32 41.83 2.35
C GLN A 62 -1.92 41.33 2.75
N MET A 63 -1.55 40.10 2.40
CA MET A 63 -0.22 39.56 2.71
C MET A 63 0.89 40.25 1.91
N VAL A 64 0.62 40.60 0.65
CA VAL A 64 1.56 41.37 -0.20
C VAL A 64 1.77 42.78 0.34
N ASP A 65 0.71 43.44 0.81
CA ASP A 65 0.79 44.77 1.41
C ASP A 65 1.63 44.80 2.71
N GLU A 66 1.70 43.66 3.41
CA GLU A 66 2.55 43.47 4.60
C GLU A 66 4.00 43.04 4.24
N GLY A 67 4.36 43.05 2.96
CA GLY A 67 5.71 42.74 2.48
C GLY A 67 6.03 41.25 2.38
N LEU A 68 5.02 40.38 2.44
CA LEU A 68 5.15 38.93 2.32
C LEU A 68 4.78 38.48 0.89
N GLN A 69 5.25 37.31 0.47
CA GLN A 69 4.71 36.66 -0.72
C GLN A 69 3.68 35.63 -0.32
N PHE A 70 2.51 35.68 -0.94
CA PHE A 70 1.44 34.71 -0.75
C PHE A 70 0.81 34.39 -2.10
N ASN A 71 0.70 33.10 -2.42
CA ASN A 71 0.03 32.61 -3.61
C ASN A 71 -0.79 31.37 -3.26
N TYR A 72 -1.88 31.15 -3.98
CA TYR A 72 -2.70 29.96 -3.86
C TYR A 72 -2.98 29.37 -5.25
N SER A 73 -3.16 28.06 -5.30
CA SER A 73 -3.50 27.29 -6.51
C SER A 73 -4.38 26.09 -6.16
N ASP A 74 -4.87 25.40 -7.18
CA ASP A 74 -5.58 24.11 -7.06
C ASP A 74 -6.79 24.16 -6.10
N VAL A 75 -7.52 25.27 -6.14
CA VAL A 75 -8.74 25.48 -5.34
C VAL A 75 -9.90 24.73 -5.99
N ASN A 76 -10.34 23.63 -5.36
CA ASN A 76 -11.48 22.84 -5.82
C ASN A 76 -12.60 22.85 -4.79
N TYR A 77 -13.84 22.94 -5.26
CA TYR A 77 -15.06 22.94 -4.44
C TYR A 77 -15.86 21.65 -4.65
N ASN A 78 -16.57 21.22 -3.61
CA ASN A 78 -17.59 20.17 -3.72
C ASN A 78 -18.93 20.74 -4.25
N GLU A 79 -19.94 19.88 -4.37
CA GLU A 79 -21.30 20.27 -4.83
C GLU A 79 -22.01 21.28 -3.91
N ASN A 80 -21.59 21.40 -2.65
CA ASN A 80 -22.11 22.36 -1.68
C ASN A 80 -21.34 23.69 -1.67
N ASN A 81 -20.44 23.92 -2.65
CA ASN A 81 -19.52 25.06 -2.71
C ASN A 81 -18.58 25.17 -1.50
N GLU A 82 -18.16 24.03 -0.94
CA GLU A 82 -17.14 23.98 0.12
C GLU A 82 -15.77 23.57 -0.48
N ILE A 83 -14.69 24.25 -0.11
CA ILE A 83 -13.32 23.90 -0.53
C ILE A 83 -12.97 22.49 -0.02
N ILE A 84 -12.52 21.64 -0.94
CA ILE A 84 -12.01 20.29 -0.65
C ILE A 84 -10.51 20.14 -0.98
N SER A 85 -9.93 21.10 -1.71
CA SER A 85 -8.53 21.12 -2.08
C SER A 85 -8.03 22.55 -2.21
N ILE A 86 -6.82 22.82 -1.72
CA ILE A 86 -6.11 24.09 -1.90
C ILE A 86 -4.60 23.88 -1.66
N SER A 87 -3.79 24.54 -2.49
CA SER A 87 -2.34 24.68 -2.34
C SER A 87 -2.00 26.14 -2.05
N ILE A 88 -1.11 26.39 -1.10
CA ILE A 88 -0.66 27.72 -0.68
C ILE A 88 0.86 27.74 -0.67
N TYR A 89 1.44 28.70 -1.38
CA TYR A 89 2.85 29.05 -1.28
C TYR A 89 2.98 30.37 -0.54
N TYR A 90 3.93 30.44 0.38
CA TYR A 90 4.24 31.66 1.11
C TYR A 90 5.74 31.89 1.24
N LYS A 91 6.12 33.16 1.38
CA LYS A 91 7.49 33.59 1.65
C LYS A 91 7.48 34.78 2.60
N ASP A 92 8.29 34.67 3.64
CA ASP A 92 8.45 35.72 4.64
C ASP A 92 9.49 36.77 4.21
N ALA A 93 9.57 37.87 4.97
CA ALA A 93 10.52 38.94 4.69
C ALA A 93 11.98 38.51 4.86
N ASN A 94 12.24 37.42 5.59
CA ASN A 94 13.57 36.84 5.82
C ASN A 94 13.94 35.80 4.76
N ASN A 95 13.19 35.74 3.65
CA ASN A 95 13.43 34.81 2.53
C ASN A 95 13.18 33.33 2.91
N ASN A 96 12.54 33.06 4.06
CA ASN A 96 12.00 31.74 4.37
C ASN A 96 10.75 31.52 3.54
N SER A 97 10.61 30.33 2.99
CA SER A 97 9.46 29.97 2.17
C SER A 97 8.81 28.70 2.69
N GLY A 98 7.53 28.53 2.40
CA GLY A 98 6.83 27.31 2.71
C GLY A 98 5.71 27.03 1.74
N ASN A 99 5.36 25.75 1.70
CA ASN A 99 4.20 25.25 0.97
C ASN A 99 3.26 24.56 1.96
N TYR A 100 1.98 24.87 1.87
CA TYR A 100 0.89 24.17 2.52
C TYR A 100 0.00 23.59 1.44
N SER A 101 -0.35 22.31 1.55
CA SER A 101 -1.37 21.73 0.66
C SER A 101 -2.27 20.77 1.41
N VAL A 102 -3.54 20.77 1.01
CA VAL A 102 -4.55 19.83 1.48
C VAL A 102 -5.42 19.45 0.28
N SER A 103 -5.71 18.16 0.14
CA SER A 103 -6.61 17.65 -0.88
C SER A 103 -7.31 16.42 -0.33
N SER A 104 -8.64 16.44 -0.30
CA SER A 104 -9.43 15.35 0.25
C SER A 104 -10.81 15.26 -0.43
N LYS A 105 -11.61 14.25 -0.05
CA LYS A 105 -13.03 14.15 -0.44
C LYS A 105 -13.97 14.95 0.47
N ASN A 106 -13.50 15.31 1.66
CA ASN A 106 -14.25 16.07 2.67
C ASN A 106 -13.85 17.56 2.62
N PRO A 107 -14.72 18.48 3.10
CA PRO A 107 -14.36 19.89 3.23
C PRO A 107 -13.08 20.08 4.05
N ILE A 108 -12.26 21.05 3.67
CA ILE A 108 -11.00 21.35 4.37
C ILE A 108 -11.24 21.75 5.83
N ASN A 109 -10.23 21.51 6.67
CA ASN A 109 -10.15 22.19 7.97
C ASN A 109 -9.88 23.68 7.73
N ASP A 110 -10.17 24.51 8.72
CA ASP A 110 -9.77 25.91 8.70
C ASP A 110 -8.24 26.01 8.63
N ILE A 111 -7.74 27.00 7.90
CA ILE A 111 -6.32 27.26 7.71
C ILE A 111 -6.03 28.62 8.33
N ALA A 112 -5.25 28.65 9.41
CA ALA A 112 -4.79 29.87 10.05
C ALA A 112 -3.46 30.31 9.45
N ILE A 113 -3.44 31.55 8.94
CA ILE A 113 -2.27 32.24 8.43
C ILE A 113 -1.94 33.35 9.43
N ILE A 114 -0.80 33.24 10.08
CA ILE A 114 -0.34 34.19 11.11
C ILE A 114 0.90 34.89 10.57
N SER A 115 0.87 36.21 10.54
CA SER A 115 2.04 37.05 10.28
C SER A 115 2.39 37.88 11.50
N GLU A 116 3.66 37.83 11.90
CA GLU A 116 4.20 38.57 13.06
C GLU A 116 5.68 38.87 12.79
N GLY A 117 6.10 40.13 12.92
CA GLY A 117 7.51 40.51 12.73
C GLY A 117 8.07 40.21 11.35
N GLY A 118 7.24 40.26 10.30
CA GLY A 118 7.64 39.89 8.93
C GLY A 118 7.86 38.39 8.71
N ARG A 119 7.54 37.55 9.71
CA ARG A 119 7.44 36.09 9.58
C ARG A 119 6.01 35.72 9.18
N ILE A 120 5.86 34.58 8.51
CA ILE A 120 4.55 34.00 8.19
C ILE A 120 4.52 32.53 8.60
N SER A 121 3.42 32.10 9.20
CA SER A 121 3.15 30.72 9.59
C SER A 121 1.78 30.32 9.05
N VAL A 122 1.69 29.11 8.49
CA VAL A 122 0.44 28.56 7.95
C VAL A 122 0.18 27.22 8.63
N THR A 123 -0.98 27.08 9.27
CA THR A 123 -1.33 25.91 10.08
C THR A 123 -2.76 25.46 9.80
N SER A 124 -3.01 24.15 9.87
CA SER A 124 -4.36 23.61 9.84
C SER A 124 -4.96 23.62 11.26
N VAL A 125 -6.18 24.14 11.39
CA VAL A 125 -6.95 24.19 12.63
C VAL A 125 -8.02 23.10 12.58
N GLY A 126 -7.78 22.00 13.29
CA GLY A 126 -8.70 20.87 13.37
C GLY A 126 -8.06 19.53 13.00
N SER A 127 -8.81 18.44 13.12
CA SER A 127 -8.29 17.07 12.99
C SER A 127 -8.85 16.28 11.80
N SER A 128 -9.66 16.89 10.93
CA SER A 128 -10.43 16.13 9.93
C SER A 128 -9.67 15.80 8.63
N ASN A 129 -8.64 16.58 8.27
CA ASN A 129 -7.87 16.36 7.04
C ASN A 129 -6.36 16.30 7.31
N GLN A 130 -5.66 15.45 6.54
CA GLN A 130 -4.20 15.41 6.54
C GLN A 130 -3.65 16.53 5.64
N SER A 131 -3.02 17.54 6.24
CA SER A 131 -2.32 18.62 5.52
C SER A 131 -0.82 18.34 5.41
N PHE A 132 -0.21 18.69 4.28
CA PHE A 132 1.24 18.67 4.10
C PHE A 132 1.82 20.09 4.26
N ILE A 133 2.82 20.24 5.13
CA ILE A 133 3.52 21.50 5.38
C ILE A 133 5.02 21.27 5.17
N SER A 134 5.63 22.02 4.26
CA SER A 134 7.07 22.01 4.01
C SER A 134 7.62 23.42 4.10
N GLN A 135 8.62 23.65 4.96
CA GLN A 135 9.28 24.94 5.17
C GLN A 135 10.77 24.83 4.84
N GLY A 136 11.32 25.84 4.15
CA GLY A 136 12.73 25.92 3.80
C GLY A 136 13.26 27.36 3.88
N SER A 137 14.47 27.53 4.42
CA SER A 137 15.17 28.82 4.50
C SER A 137 15.92 29.11 3.20
N GLY A 138 15.56 30.16 2.46
CA GLY A 138 16.29 30.62 1.29
C GLY A 138 17.44 31.54 1.69
N VAL A 139 18.70 31.15 1.50
CA VAL A 139 19.84 32.07 1.59
C VAL A 139 20.38 32.31 0.17
N GLU A 140 20.25 33.54 -0.34
CA GLU A 140 20.81 33.94 -1.63
C GLU A 140 22.27 34.44 -1.52
N ASN A 141 23.11 34.08 -2.50
CA ASN A 141 24.34 34.80 -2.82
C ASN A 141 24.64 34.70 -4.34
N SER A 142 24.20 35.70 -5.10
CA SER A 142 24.11 35.74 -6.57
C SER A 142 25.43 35.73 -7.37
N LYS A 143 26.61 35.57 -6.76
CA LYS A 143 27.89 35.36 -7.49
C LYS A 143 28.56 34.02 -7.20
N ASN A 144 28.22 33.39 -6.08
CA ASN A 144 28.49 31.98 -5.84
C ASN A 144 27.39 31.09 -6.42
N ALA A 145 26.25 31.64 -6.84
CA ALA A 145 25.14 30.90 -7.41
C ALA A 145 25.49 30.20 -8.73
N GLU A 146 26.28 30.79 -9.62
CA GLU A 146 26.69 30.15 -10.88
C GLU A 146 27.69 29.01 -10.65
N LYS A 147 28.68 29.23 -9.78
CA LYS A 147 29.63 28.19 -9.36
C LYS A 147 28.91 27.07 -8.60
N SER A 148 28.01 27.44 -7.69
CA SER A 148 27.17 26.50 -6.94
C SER A 148 26.16 25.78 -7.84
N TYR A 149 25.68 26.40 -8.92
CA TYR A 149 24.77 25.78 -9.87
C TYR A 149 25.51 24.78 -10.77
N GLU A 150 26.70 25.13 -11.27
CA GLU A 150 27.53 24.20 -12.03
C GLU A 150 28.11 23.08 -11.15
N GLU A 151 28.53 23.36 -9.91
CA GLU A 151 28.91 22.33 -8.92
C GLU A 151 27.72 21.44 -8.57
N HIS A 152 26.53 22.01 -8.42
CA HIS A 152 25.30 21.24 -8.18
C HIS A 152 24.92 20.39 -9.40
N LYS A 153 25.03 20.93 -10.61
CA LYS A 153 24.76 20.22 -11.87
C LYS A 153 25.76 19.10 -12.10
N GLN A 154 27.05 19.33 -11.82
CA GLN A 154 28.09 18.30 -11.84
C GLN A 154 27.80 17.21 -10.81
N ARG A 155 27.49 17.59 -9.57
CA ARG A 155 27.09 16.62 -8.53
C ARG A 155 25.83 15.84 -8.91
N MET A 156 24.84 16.48 -9.53
CA MET A 156 23.62 15.81 -9.99
C MET A 156 23.91 14.89 -11.17
N LYS A 157 24.83 15.27 -12.07
CA LYS A 157 25.30 14.43 -13.14
C LYS A 157 26.08 13.22 -12.60
N GLU A 158 27.04 13.43 -11.71
CA GLU A 158 27.78 12.35 -11.03
C GLU A 158 26.85 11.41 -10.27
N ARG A 159 25.85 11.95 -9.58
CA ARG A 159 24.84 11.17 -8.88
C ARG A 159 23.92 10.42 -9.85
N SER A 160 23.60 11.00 -11.00
CA SER A 160 22.83 10.35 -12.05
C SER A 160 23.63 9.21 -12.67
N ASP A 161 24.90 9.46 -13.02
CA ASP A 161 25.82 8.46 -13.58
C ASP A 161 26.03 7.32 -12.55
N GLN A 162 26.15 7.65 -11.25
CA GLN A 162 26.24 6.66 -10.18
C GLN A 162 24.94 5.86 -10.01
N MET A 163 23.79 6.52 -10.07
CA MET A 163 22.48 5.86 -9.98
C MET A 163 22.23 4.97 -11.19
N GLU A 164 22.70 5.36 -12.38
CA GLU A 164 22.64 4.55 -13.59
C GLU A 164 23.50 3.30 -13.43
N MET A 165 24.77 3.44 -13.00
CA MET A 165 25.64 2.30 -12.68
C MET A 165 25.02 1.37 -11.61
N GLU A 166 24.49 1.93 -10.53
CA GLU A 166 23.82 1.16 -9.47
C GLU A 166 22.56 0.46 -9.99
N MET A 167 21.77 1.12 -10.85
CA MET A 167 20.57 0.54 -11.45
C MET A 167 20.93 -0.59 -12.41
N GLU A 168 22.00 -0.44 -13.20
CA GLU A 168 22.53 -1.49 -14.07
C GLU A 168 23.01 -2.69 -13.25
N GLU A 169 23.82 -2.47 -12.21
CA GLU A 169 24.30 -3.51 -11.30
C GLU A 169 23.12 -4.21 -10.61
N ARG A 170 22.15 -3.45 -10.13
CA ARG A 170 20.93 -3.97 -9.51
C ARG A 170 20.06 -4.72 -10.50
N MET A 171 19.97 -4.28 -11.76
CA MET A 171 19.25 -4.99 -12.81
C MET A 171 19.94 -6.30 -13.15
N GLN A 172 21.26 -6.32 -13.20
CA GLN A 172 22.05 -7.53 -13.44
C GLN A 172 21.92 -8.52 -12.27
N ALA A 173 22.06 -8.05 -11.03
CA ALA A 173 21.81 -8.83 -9.83
C ALA A 173 20.36 -9.35 -9.78
N MET A 174 19.38 -8.56 -10.25
CA MET A 174 17.99 -9.01 -10.37
C MET A 174 17.83 -10.09 -11.44
N LYS A 175 18.48 -9.96 -12.60
CA LYS A 175 18.48 -10.99 -13.66
C LYS A 175 19.11 -12.29 -13.18
N GLU A 176 20.24 -12.20 -12.48
CA GLU A 176 20.91 -13.35 -11.87
C GLU A 176 20.03 -14.00 -10.81
N ARG A 177 19.45 -13.20 -9.89
CA ARG A 177 18.50 -13.70 -8.88
C ARG A 177 17.25 -14.31 -9.53
N GLN A 178 16.76 -13.76 -10.64
CA GLN A 178 15.66 -14.37 -11.39
C GLN A 178 16.06 -15.67 -12.06
N ALA A 179 17.27 -15.78 -12.61
CA ALA A 179 17.80 -17.01 -13.19
C ALA A 179 18.02 -18.08 -12.10
N GLU A 180 18.60 -17.71 -10.97
CA GLU A 180 18.75 -18.56 -9.79
C GLU A 180 17.38 -19.00 -9.27
N MET A 181 16.42 -18.09 -9.13
CA MET A 181 15.07 -18.41 -8.71
C MET A 181 14.38 -19.34 -9.72
N ARG A 182 14.57 -19.15 -11.03
CA ARG A 182 14.08 -20.07 -12.06
C ARG A 182 14.71 -21.45 -11.92
N ASN A 183 16.03 -21.53 -11.70
CA ASN A 183 16.73 -22.79 -11.47
C ASN A 183 16.26 -23.48 -10.18
N ASN A 184 16.10 -22.74 -9.08
CA ASN A 184 15.57 -23.25 -7.82
C ASN A 184 14.11 -23.71 -7.97
N MET A 185 13.28 -22.98 -8.71
CA MET A 185 11.91 -23.38 -9.02
C MET A 185 11.88 -24.60 -9.92
N GLN A 186 12.82 -24.72 -10.87
CA GLN A 186 12.95 -25.89 -11.72
C GLN A 186 13.42 -27.10 -10.92
N GLN A 187 14.44 -26.96 -10.08
CA GLN A 187 14.89 -28.00 -9.15
C GLN A 187 13.79 -28.39 -8.15
N ARG A 188 12.99 -27.44 -7.66
CA ARG A 188 11.79 -27.73 -6.86
C ARG A 188 10.73 -28.47 -7.65
N ARG A 189 10.46 -28.08 -8.90
CA ARG A 189 9.53 -28.79 -9.78
C ARG A 189 10.03 -30.20 -10.11
N ASP A 190 11.31 -30.36 -10.37
CA ASP A 190 11.93 -31.63 -10.69
C ASP A 190 12.03 -32.52 -9.46
N SER A 191 12.30 -31.97 -8.26
CA SER A 191 12.22 -32.72 -7.00
C SER A 191 10.79 -33.07 -6.61
N ILE A 192 9.80 -32.20 -6.84
CA ILE A 192 8.37 -32.52 -6.67
C ILE A 192 7.96 -33.56 -7.70
N ARG A 193 8.39 -33.46 -8.95
CA ARG A 193 8.13 -34.46 -10.01
C ARG A 193 8.83 -35.77 -9.70
N MET A 194 10.02 -35.74 -9.11
CA MET A 194 10.74 -36.94 -8.65
C MET A 194 10.10 -37.51 -7.39
N LEU A 195 9.57 -36.71 -6.47
CA LEU A 195 8.79 -37.17 -5.31
C LEU A 195 7.43 -37.73 -5.75
N GLN A 196 6.75 -37.09 -6.72
CA GLN A 196 5.57 -37.64 -7.37
C GLN A 196 5.92 -38.86 -8.18
N GLN A 197 7.04 -38.92 -8.88
CA GLN A 197 7.49 -40.09 -9.61
C GLN A 197 8.00 -41.17 -8.67
N HIS A 198 8.48 -40.86 -7.47
CA HIS A 198 8.77 -41.83 -6.42
C HIS A 198 7.51 -42.23 -5.67
N GLN A 199 6.47 -41.39 -5.58
CA GLN A 199 5.13 -41.75 -5.10
C GLN A 199 4.32 -42.50 -6.16
N ILE A 200 4.61 -42.31 -7.45
CA ILE A 200 4.01 -42.98 -8.62
C ILE A 200 4.88 -44.20 -9.04
N LYS A 201 6.15 -44.29 -8.61
CA LYS A 201 6.97 -45.53 -8.68
C LYS A 201 6.91 -46.32 -7.37
N SER A 202 6.51 -45.72 -6.24
CA SER A 202 6.11 -46.42 -5.01
C SER A 202 4.62 -46.73 -4.99
N ALA A 203 3.79 -46.06 -5.80
CA ALA A 203 2.67 -46.72 -6.47
C ALA A 203 3.28 -47.57 -7.60
N THR A 204 4.11 -48.53 -7.19
CA THR A 204 4.73 -49.53 -8.03
C THR A 204 3.75 -49.96 -9.10
N ALA A 205 4.20 -50.03 -10.34
CA ALA A 205 3.49 -50.81 -11.35
C ALA A 205 3.10 -52.12 -10.66
N PHE A 206 1.79 -52.31 -10.44
CA PHE A 206 1.27 -53.48 -9.77
C PHE A 206 1.76 -54.69 -10.56
N ASN A 207 2.74 -55.40 -10.01
CA ASN A 207 3.36 -56.56 -10.62
C ASN A 207 2.96 -57.78 -9.81
N GLY A 208 1.65 -57.90 -9.64
CA GLY A 208 1.00 -58.90 -8.82
C GLY A 208 -0.01 -59.68 -9.64
N ASN A 209 -0.43 -60.83 -9.11
CA ASN A 209 -1.48 -61.61 -9.73
C ASN A 209 -2.84 -60.94 -9.52
N SER A 210 -3.57 -60.77 -10.61
CA SER A 210 -4.96 -60.33 -10.60
C SER A 210 -5.89 -61.48 -10.96
N ASN A 211 -6.97 -61.60 -10.19
CA ASN A 211 -8.02 -62.58 -10.43
C ASN A 211 -9.39 -61.90 -10.36
N LEU A 212 -10.34 -62.45 -11.11
CA LEU A 212 -11.71 -61.97 -11.18
C LEU A 212 -12.63 -63.03 -10.58
N ILE A 213 -13.41 -62.64 -9.57
CA ILE A 213 -14.53 -63.44 -9.07
C ILE A 213 -15.79 -62.86 -9.67
N THR A 214 -16.58 -63.68 -10.35
CA THR A 214 -17.85 -63.29 -10.94
C THR A 214 -18.98 -63.95 -10.16
N LYS A 215 -20.22 -63.53 -10.42
CA LYS A 215 -21.40 -64.20 -9.87
C LYS A 215 -21.48 -65.69 -10.20
N SER A 216 -20.82 -66.16 -11.26
CA SER A 216 -20.83 -67.58 -11.67
C SER A 216 -19.63 -68.36 -11.15
N SER A 217 -18.70 -67.74 -10.40
CA SER A 217 -17.54 -68.44 -9.86
C SER A 217 -17.97 -69.60 -8.97
N THR A 218 -17.40 -70.78 -9.20
CA THR A 218 -17.71 -72.03 -8.52
C THR A 218 -16.86 -72.21 -7.26
N ASP A 219 -17.28 -73.10 -6.36
CA ASP A 219 -16.51 -73.39 -5.14
C ASP A 219 -15.14 -73.98 -5.46
N LEU A 220 -15.04 -74.77 -6.55
CA LEU A 220 -13.77 -75.29 -7.03
C LEU A 220 -12.83 -74.17 -7.47
N GLU A 221 -13.31 -73.20 -8.24
CA GLU A 221 -12.51 -72.04 -8.67
C GLU A 221 -12.04 -71.20 -7.48
N LEU A 222 -12.90 -71.00 -6.46
CA LEU A 222 -12.53 -70.27 -5.24
C LEU A 222 -11.46 -71.03 -4.42
N VAL A 223 -11.53 -72.36 -4.36
CA VAL A 223 -10.51 -73.20 -3.70
C VAL A 223 -9.20 -73.23 -4.51
N GLU A 224 -9.26 -73.26 -5.83
CA GLU A 224 -8.08 -73.12 -6.69
C GLU A 224 -7.41 -71.77 -6.48
N LEU A 225 -8.19 -70.71 -6.36
CA LEU A 225 -7.69 -69.37 -6.04
C LEU A 225 -6.97 -69.33 -4.69
N GLN A 226 -7.48 -70.00 -3.65
CA GLN A 226 -6.77 -70.17 -2.37
C GLN A 226 -5.42 -70.85 -2.56
N LYS A 227 -5.34 -71.90 -3.39
CA LYS A 227 -4.09 -72.64 -3.66
C LYS A 227 -3.08 -71.78 -4.42
N ILE A 228 -3.53 -71.05 -5.44
CA ILE A 228 -2.70 -70.16 -6.25
C ILE A 228 -2.04 -69.11 -5.35
N TYR A 229 -2.82 -68.39 -4.55
CA TYR A 229 -2.27 -67.37 -3.67
C TYR A 229 -1.38 -67.97 -2.57
N LYS A 230 -1.75 -69.13 -2.01
CA LYS A 230 -0.92 -69.81 -1.02
C LYS A 230 0.46 -70.21 -1.57
N ALA A 231 0.54 -70.62 -2.83
CA ALA A 231 1.82 -70.93 -3.49
C ALA A 231 2.76 -69.71 -3.58
N GLU A 232 2.19 -68.50 -3.53
CA GLU A 232 2.92 -67.24 -3.57
C GLU A 232 3.15 -66.61 -2.19
N ASN A 233 2.90 -67.37 -1.11
CA ASN A 233 2.92 -66.90 0.28
C ASN A 233 1.91 -65.76 0.55
N ILE A 234 0.77 -65.79 -0.13
CA ILE A 234 -0.35 -64.87 0.09
C ILE A 234 -1.49 -65.68 0.72
N SER A 235 -2.10 -65.13 1.77
CA SER A 235 -3.29 -65.73 2.38
C SER A 235 -4.53 -65.19 1.68
N PHE A 236 -5.29 -66.06 1.02
CA PHE A 236 -6.62 -65.75 0.51
C PHE A 236 -7.64 -66.65 1.23
N SER A 237 -8.69 -66.04 1.77
CA SER A 237 -9.77 -66.74 2.46
C SER A 237 -11.11 -66.10 2.13
N TYR A 238 -12.17 -66.90 2.14
CA TYR A 238 -13.53 -66.43 1.96
C TYR A 238 -14.46 -67.13 2.95
N ASN A 239 -15.46 -66.40 3.43
CA ASN A 239 -16.49 -66.85 4.35
C ASN A 239 -17.86 -66.36 3.88
N ASP A 240 -18.92 -66.84 4.53
CA ASP A 240 -20.30 -66.40 4.31
C ASP A 240 -20.73 -66.47 2.84
N LEU A 241 -20.24 -67.47 2.10
CA LEU A 241 -20.62 -67.68 0.71
C LEU A 241 -22.09 -68.13 0.64
N LYS A 242 -22.93 -67.30 0.01
CA LYS A 242 -24.35 -67.60 -0.26
C LYS A 242 -24.64 -67.50 -1.76
N ARG A 243 -25.53 -68.36 -2.22
CA ARG A 243 -25.93 -68.47 -3.63
C ARG A 243 -27.45 -68.48 -3.76
N ASN A 244 -27.94 -68.06 -4.93
CA ASN A 244 -29.35 -68.23 -5.32
C ASN A 244 -29.61 -69.64 -5.89
N ASP A 245 -30.85 -69.92 -6.27
CA ASP A 245 -31.27 -71.20 -6.87
C ASP A 245 -30.59 -71.50 -8.22
N ASN A 246 -30.08 -70.49 -8.92
CA ASN A 246 -29.29 -70.63 -10.15
C ASN A 246 -27.79 -70.88 -9.86
N ASN A 247 -27.42 -71.09 -8.59
CA ASN A 247 -26.05 -71.27 -8.12
C ASN A 247 -25.14 -70.05 -8.35
N GLU A 248 -25.72 -68.84 -8.52
CA GLU A 248 -24.97 -67.59 -8.64
C GLU A 248 -24.72 -66.99 -7.25
N ILE A 249 -23.54 -66.40 -7.04
CA ILE A 249 -23.14 -65.79 -5.77
C ILE A 249 -23.98 -64.53 -5.51
N THR A 250 -24.63 -64.48 -4.35
CA THR A 250 -25.38 -63.32 -3.84
C THR A 250 -24.75 -62.69 -2.59
N HIS A 251 -23.86 -63.40 -1.91
CA HIS A 251 -23.08 -62.88 -0.79
C HIS A 251 -21.74 -63.62 -0.65
N ILE A 252 -20.67 -62.88 -0.36
CA ILE A 252 -19.35 -63.44 -0.03
C ILE A 252 -18.50 -62.42 0.74
N SER A 253 -17.86 -62.88 1.81
CA SER A 253 -16.83 -62.12 2.54
C SER A 253 -15.46 -62.64 2.18
N ILE A 254 -14.55 -61.74 1.79
CA ILE A 254 -13.21 -62.08 1.30
C ILE A 254 -12.17 -61.37 2.16
N THR A 255 -11.12 -62.09 2.51
CA THR A 255 -9.90 -61.53 3.12
C THR A 255 -8.68 -61.98 2.33
N ILE A 256 -7.84 -61.01 1.95
CA ILE A 256 -6.55 -61.24 1.33
C ILE A 256 -5.45 -60.53 2.13
N ASP A 257 -4.37 -61.25 2.42
CA ASP A 257 -3.22 -60.78 3.20
C ASP A 257 -1.94 -61.17 2.47
N ASN A 258 -1.13 -60.18 2.11
CA ASN A 258 0.14 -60.39 1.42
C ASN A 258 1.28 -60.83 2.34
N GLN A 259 1.00 -61.05 3.63
CA GLN A 259 1.93 -61.43 4.69
C GLN A 259 3.10 -60.44 4.88
N ASN A 260 2.96 -59.23 4.33
CA ASN A 260 3.97 -58.18 4.35
C ASN A 260 3.37 -56.82 4.76
N GLY A 261 2.32 -56.86 5.60
CA GLY A 261 1.70 -55.68 6.20
C GLY A 261 0.56 -55.05 5.38
N SER A 262 0.14 -55.65 4.25
CA SER A 262 -1.03 -55.23 3.49
C SER A 262 -2.12 -56.30 3.57
N VAL A 263 -3.26 -55.93 4.15
CA VAL A 263 -4.43 -56.79 4.32
C VAL A 263 -5.67 -56.06 3.83
N SER A 264 -6.48 -56.74 3.02
CA SER A 264 -7.76 -56.24 2.53
C SER A 264 -8.88 -57.21 2.86
N THR A 265 -9.89 -56.75 3.59
CA THR A 265 -11.10 -57.50 3.92
C THR A 265 -12.32 -56.73 3.42
N SER A 266 -13.25 -57.40 2.75
CA SER A 266 -14.48 -56.80 2.25
C SER A 266 -15.57 -57.84 2.06
N THR A 267 -16.80 -57.41 2.24
CA THR A 267 -18.00 -58.21 2.00
C THR A 267 -18.74 -57.67 0.80
N PHE A 268 -19.19 -58.57 -0.07
CA PHE A 268 -19.88 -58.25 -1.32
C PHE A 268 -21.24 -58.92 -1.36
N GLY A 269 -22.25 -58.19 -1.82
CA GLY A 269 -23.61 -58.68 -1.98
C GLY A 269 -24.48 -58.54 -0.73
N ASN A 270 -25.78 -58.74 -0.93
CA ASN A 270 -26.84 -58.54 0.06
C ASN A 270 -27.74 -59.78 0.22
N GLU A 271 -27.29 -60.95 -0.26
CA GLU A 271 -28.02 -62.22 -0.24
C GLU A 271 -29.22 -62.31 -1.20
N GLU A 272 -29.76 -61.17 -1.64
CA GLU A 272 -30.91 -61.08 -2.55
C GLU A 272 -30.47 -60.99 -4.02
N GLU A 273 -29.58 -60.04 -4.34
CA GLU A 273 -29.10 -59.77 -5.68
C GLU A 273 -27.75 -60.45 -5.94
N THR A 274 -27.47 -60.78 -7.21
CA THR A 274 -26.17 -61.33 -7.58
C THR A 274 -25.08 -60.28 -7.38
N ILE A 275 -23.90 -60.71 -6.92
CA ILE A 275 -22.75 -59.80 -6.78
C ILE A 275 -22.33 -59.24 -8.14
N LYS A 276 -21.80 -58.00 -8.11
CA LYS A 276 -20.97 -57.51 -9.21
C LYS A 276 -19.64 -58.25 -9.24
N ASN A 277 -18.93 -58.19 -10.36
CA ASN A 277 -17.60 -58.78 -10.46
C ASN A 277 -16.67 -58.16 -9.42
N ILE A 278 -15.78 -58.96 -8.85
CA ILE A 278 -14.82 -58.55 -7.83
C ILE A 278 -13.43 -58.74 -8.43
N SER A 279 -12.69 -57.65 -8.55
CA SER A 279 -11.29 -57.68 -8.94
C SER A 279 -10.43 -57.74 -7.69
N ILE A 280 -9.59 -58.77 -7.63
CA ILE A 280 -8.61 -58.98 -6.57
C ILE A 280 -7.24 -58.89 -7.21
N ALA A 281 -6.38 -58.07 -6.65
CA ALA A 281 -5.02 -57.83 -7.12
C ALA A 281 -4.09 -57.76 -5.91
N VAL A 282 -3.05 -58.59 -5.88
CA VAL A 282 -2.09 -58.60 -4.78
C VAL A 282 -0.66 -58.75 -5.28
N ASP A 283 0.25 -57.96 -4.70
CA ASP A 283 1.69 -58.10 -4.84
C ASP A 283 2.37 -58.08 -3.46
N LYS A 284 3.72 -58.12 -3.45
CA LYS A 284 4.51 -58.12 -2.21
C LYS A 284 4.28 -56.90 -1.32
N GLN A 285 3.71 -55.81 -1.82
CA GLN A 285 3.54 -54.54 -1.11
C GLN A 285 2.08 -54.13 -0.94
N HIS A 286 1.19 -54.60 -1.83
CA HIS A 286 -0.18 -54.11 -1.92
C HIS A 286 -1.20 -55.23 -2.01
N THR A 287 -2.31 -55.09 -1.28
CA THR A 287 -3.56 -55.82 -1.51
C THR A 287 -4.64 -54.86 -2.01
N ILE A 288 -5.20 -55.14 -3.19
CA ILE A 288 -6.24 -54.35 -3.84
C ILE A 288 -7.45 -55.27 -4.03
N MET A 289 -8.60 -54.83 -3.53
CA MET A 289 -9.87 -55.54 -3.72
C MET A 289 -10.97 -54.53 -3.94
N ARG A 290 -11.73 -54.69 -5.04
CA ARG A 290 -12.83 -53.79 -5.39
C ARG A 290 -13.89 -54.47 -6.24
N SER A 291 -15.11 -53.99 -6.13
CA SER A 291 -16.15 -54.30 -7.11
C SER A 291 -15.87 -53.58 -8.43
N VAL A 292 -16.06 -54.28 -9.54
CA VAL A 292 -15.93 -53.78 -10.92
C VAL A 292 -17.22 -54.09 -11.68
N GLU A 293 -17.57 -53.22 -12.62
CA GLU A 293 -18.78 -53.34 -13.45
C GLU A 293 -18.73 -54.54 -14.40
#